data_AF-A0A8C8IEW8-F1
#
_entry.id   AF-A0A8C8IEW8-F1
#
_cell.length_a   1.000
_cell.length_b   1.000
_cell.length_c   1.000
_cell.angle_alpha   90.00
_cell.angle_beta   90.00
_cell.angle_gamma   90.00
#
_symmetry.space_group_name_H-M   'P 1'
#
loop_
_entity.id
_entity.type
_entity.pdbx_description
1 polymer ?
#
loop_
_entity_poly.entity_id
_entity_poly.type
_entity_poly.pdbx_seq_one_letter_code
_entity_poly.pdbx_strand_id
1 'polypeptide(L)'
;MASERQDVDKEFEEWKEKHGKKYKSKEEEAKRKKIWLECRTRVIEHNKKYDSGESTFECGMNHMSDLVCYHLHQVILLLTS
;
A
#
# COMPACT_ATOMS: atom_id res chain seq x y z
N MET A 1 2.04 -10.95 16.33
CA MET A 1 1.38 -12.02 15.56
C MET A 1 -0.16 -11.96 15.51
N ALA A 2 -0.87 -11.61 16.60
CA ALA A 2 -2.32 -11.32 16.55
C ALA A 2 -2.65 -9.83 16.35
N SER A 3 -1.87 -8.92 16.95
CA SER A 3 -2.11 -7.46 16.86
C SER A 3 -1.89 -6.87 15.46
N GLU A 4 -0.89 -7.33 14.70
CA GLU A 4 -0.59 -6.76 13.37
C GLU A 4 -1.72 -6.98 12.35
N ARG A 5 -2.50 -8.04 12.49
CA ARG A 5 -3.65 -8.31 11.60
C ARG A 5 -4.81 -7.37 11.86
N GLN A 6 -4.99 -6.89 13.09
CA GLN A 6 -6.04 -5.93 13.44
C GLN A 6 -5.69 -4.53 12.94
N ASP A 7 -4.44 -4.09 13.08
CA ASP A 7 -3.98 -2.78 12.61
C ASP A 7 -4.13 -2.62 11.09
N VAL A 8 -3.73 -3.66 10.34
CA VAL A 8 -3.86 -3.71 8.88
C VAL A 8 -5.31 -3.68 8.42
N ASP A 9 -6.21 -4.35 9.15
CA ASP A 9 -7.65 -4.33 8.83
C ASP A 9 -8.20 -2.92 8.97
N LYS A 10 -7.86 -2.24 10.07
CA LYS A 10 -8.27 -0.87 10.34
C LYS A 10 -7.70 0.13 9.34
N GLU A 11 -6.41 0.07 9.03
CA GLU A 11 -5.79 0.90 7.98
C GLU A 11 -6.45 0.67 6.61
N PHE A 12 -6.79 -0.59 6.29
CA PHE A 12 -7.46 -0.91 5.03
C PHE A 12 -8.89 -0.36 5.00
N GLU A 13 -9.61 -0.37 6.13
CA GLU A 13 -10.92 0.26 6.25
C GLU A 13 -10.85 1.78 6.08
N GLU A 14 -9.91 2.44 6.76
CA GLU A 14 -9.66 3.88 6.63
C GLU A 14 -9.25 4.25 5.19
N TRP A 15 -8.41 3.42 4.56
CA TRP A 15 -8.02 3.60 3.16
C TRP A 15 -9.21 3.41 2.20
N LYS A 16 -10.05 2.39 2.43
CA LYS A 16 -11.28 2.16 1.64
C LYS A 16 -12.21 3.37 1.75
N GLU A 17 -12.40 3.91 2.95
CA GLU A 17 -13.25 5.07 3.20
C GLU A 17 -12.68 6.32 2.52
N LYS A 18 -11.39 6.60 2.71
CA LYS A 18 -10.67 7.73 2.11
C LYS A 18 -10.72 7.73 0.58
N HIS A 19 -10.69 6.55 -0.04
CA HIS A 19 -10.73 6.39 -1.49
C HIS A 19 -12.11 5.99 -2.04
N GLY A 20 -13.14 5.87 -1.19
CA GLY A 20 -14.50 5.48 -1.60
C GLY A 20 -14.60 4.08 -2.22
N LYS A 21 -13.71 3.15 -1.87
CA LYS A 21 -13.66 1.80 -2.44
C LYS A 21 -14.71 0.91 -1.77
N LYS A 22 -15.63 0.35 -2.56
CA LYS A 22 -16.60 -0.67 -2.12
C LYS A 22 -16.39 -1.95 -2.92
N TYR A 23 -16.09 -3.03 -2.21
CA TYR A 23 -15.99 -4.37 -2.80
C TYR A 23 -17.31 -5.10 -2.64
N LYS A 24 -17.74 -5.83 -3.68
CA LYS A 24 -19.03 -6.54 -3.67
C LYS A 24 -19.00 -7.84 -2.85
N SER A 25 -17.82 -8.44 -2.69
CA SER A 25 -17.65 -9.76 -2.08
C SER A 25 -16.47 -9.78 -1.12
N LYS A 26 -16.61 -10.49 0.01
CA LYS A 26 -15.53 -10.72 0.99
C LYS A 26 -14.30 -11.39 0.37
N GLU A 27 -14.53 -12.26 -0.60
CA GLU A 27 -13.44 -12.96 -1.30
C GLU A 27 -12.61 -12.01 -2.18
N GLU A 28 -13.28 -11.04 -2.80
CA GLU A 28 -12.65 -9.99 -3.61
C GLU A 28 -11.92 -9.00 -2.71
N GLU A 29 -12.52 -8.64 -1.58
CA GLU A 29 -11.88 -7.84 -0.53
C GLU A 29 -10.60 -8.53 0.00
N ALA A 30 -10.65 -9.83 0.28
CA ALA A 30 -9.48 -10.58 0.76
C ALA A 30 -8.34 -10.61 -0.28
N LYS A 31 -8.67 -10.78 -1.57
CA LYS A 31 -7.70 -10.72 -2.67
C LYS A 31 -7.07 -9.33 -2.78
N ARG A 32 -7.89 -8.27 -2.74
CA ARG A 32 -7.45 -6.87 -2.81
C ARG A 32 -6.63 -6.46 -1.59
N LYS A 33 -7.03 -6.90 -0.40
CA LYS A 33 -6.31 -6.69 0.85
C LYS A 33 -4.94 -7.38 0.83
N LYS A 34 -4.83 -8.57 0.23
CA LYS A 34 -3.54 -9.24 0.05
C LYS A 34 -2.59 -8.42 -0.83
N ILE A 35 -3.08 -7.90 -1.97
CA ILE A 35 -2.30 -7.03 -2.86
C ILE A 35 -1.89 -5.74 -2.13
N TRP A 36 -2.82 -5.15 -1.38
CA TRP A 36 -2.56 -3.95 -0.57
C TRP A 36 -1.48 -4.18 0.49
N LEU A 37 -1.52 -5.33 1.18
CA LEU A 37 -0.50 -5.75 2.14
C LEU A 37 0.89 -5.91 1.50
N GLU A 38 0.95 -6.52 0.32
CA GLU A 38 2.20 -6.66 -0.43
C GLU A 38 2.73 -5.28 -0.85
N CYS A 39 1.87 -4.39 -1.33
CA CYS A 39 2.24 -2.99 -1.64
C CYS A 39 2.79 -2.28 -0.39
N ARG A 40 2.09 -2.37 0.74
CA ARG A 40 2.48 -1.71 1.99
C ARG A 40 3.87 -2.15 2.45
N THR A 41 4.12 -3.46 2.44
CA THR A 41 5.41 -4.04 2.82
C THR A 41 6.52 -3.46 1.95
N ARG A 42 6.30 -3.43 0.64
CA ARG A 42 7.23 -2.87 -0.34
C ARG A 42 7.49 -1.38 -0.16
N VAL A 43 6.44 -0.60 0.10
CA VAL A 43 6.54 0.83 0.40
C VAL A 43 7.39 1.05 1.65
N ILE A 44 7.15 0.27 2.71
CA ILE A 44 7.94 0.34 3.95
C ILE A 44 9.41 0.01 3.69
N GLU A 45 9.69 -1.05 2.94
CA GLU A 45 11.07 -1.41 2.57
C GLU A 45 11.74 -0.32 1.74
N HIS A 46 11.02 0.29 0.79
CA HIS A 46 11.54 1.39 0.00
C HIS A 46 11.80 2.64 0.84
N ASN A 47 10.87 3.02 1.71
CA ASN A 47 11.04 4.16 2.62
C ASN A 47 12.18 3.94 3.61
N LYS A 48 12.43 2.70 4.04
CA LYS A 48 13.64 2.37 4.82
C LYS A 48 14.92 2.62 4.03
N LYS A 49 14.95 2.27 2.74
CA LYS A 49 16.10 2.57 1.87
C LYS A 49 16.26 4.06 1.64
N TYR A 50 15.17 4.81 1.54
CA TYR A 50 15.18 6.26 1.47
C TYR A 50 15.78 6.88 2.74
N ASP A 51 15.36 6.42 3.93
CA ASP A 51 15.92 6.87 5.21
C ASP A 51 17.42 6.56 5.34
N SER A 52 17.86 5.40 4.83
CA SER A 52 19.28 5.03 4.72
C SER A 52 20.05 5.81 3.65
N GLY A 53 19.39 6.66 2.85
CA GLY A 53 20.01 7.40 1.74
C GLY A 53 20.33 6.58 0.49
N GLU A 54 19.86 5.33 0.40
CA GLU A 54 20.01 4.46 -0.77
C GLU A 54 18.95 4.72 -1.85
N SER A 55 17.83 5.35 -1.49
CA SER A 55 16.78 5.74 -2.44
C SER A 55 16.57 7.24 -2.39
N THR A 56 16.28 7.85 -3.53
CA THR A 56 16.10 9.29 -3.69
C THR A 56 14.64 9.73 -3.62
N PHE A 57 13.71 8.79 -3.44
CA PHE A 57 12.28 9.06 -3.36
C PHE A 57 11.61 8.26 -2.24
N GLU A 58 10.58 8.84 -1.66
CA GLU A 58 9.66 8.16 -0.76
C GLU A 58 8.47 7.59 -1.55
N CYS A 59 7.97 6.44 -1.12
CA CYS A 59 6.77 5.82 -1.64
C CYS A 59 5.63 5.93 -0.62
N GLY A 60 4.40 6.08 -1.10
CA GLY A 60 3.19 6.12 -0.29
C GLY A 60 2.15 5.12 -0.78
N MET A 61 1.23 4.73 0.12
CA MET A 61 0.05 3.97 -0.30
C MET A 61 -0.94 4.89 -1.02
N ASN A 62 -1.30 4.54 -2.26
CA ASN A 62 -2.20 5.32 -3.10
C ASN A 62 -3.45 4.50 -3.46
N HIS A 63 -4.42 5.09 -4.15
CA HIS A 63 -5.65 4.44 -4.62
C HIS A 63 -5.42 3.24 -5.56
N MET A 64 -4.19 3.05 -6.04
CA MET A 64 -3.74 1.92 -6.88
C MET A 64 -3.12 0.78 -6.08
N SER A 65 -2.92 0.95 -4.77
CA SER A 65 -2.27 -0.04 -3.94
C SER A 65 -3.07 -1.34 -3.79
N ASP A 66 -4.35 -1.38 -4.14
CA ASP A 66 -5.15 -2.62 -4.24
C ASP A 66 -5.07 -3.32 -5.62
N LEU A 67 -4.45 -2.67 -6.62
CA LEU A 67 -4.44 -3.11 -8.01
C LEU A 67 -3.07 -3.60 -8.48
N VAL A 68 -1.99 -2.87 -8.17
CA VAL A 68 -0.67 -3.13 -8.77
C VAL A 68 0.45 -2.97 -7.72
N CYS A 69 0.90 -4.09 -7.18
CA CYS A 69 2.13 -4.17 -6.38
C CYS A 69 3.38 -4.37 -7.26
N TYR A 70 3.22 -5.07 -8.39
CA TYR A 70 4.34 -5.61 -9.16
C TYR A 70 5.23 -4.55 -9.82
N HIS A 71 4.66 -3.41 -10.23
CA HIS A 71 5.35 -2.33 -10.94
C HIS A 71 5.63 -1.11 -10.04
N LEU A 72 6.37 -1.30 -8.94
CA LEU A 72 6.89 -0.18 -8.14
C LEU A 72 7.68 0.84 -8.99
N HIS A 73 8.27 0.42 -10.12
CA HIS A 73 8.93 1.32 -11.07
C HIS A 73 8.01 2.34 -11.75
N GLN A 74 6.68 2.20 -11.64
CA GLN A 74 5.72 3.09 -12.28
C GLN A 74 4.81 3.85 -11.31
N VAL A 75 4.94 3.65 -9.99
CA VAL A 75 4.25 4.49 -8.99
C VAL A 75 5.12 5.70 -8.61
N ILE A 76 5.88 6.23 -9.58
CA ILE A 76 6.66 7.46 -9.47
C ILE A 76 5.86 8.57 -10.15
N LEU A 77 4.97 9.16 -9.38
CA LEU A 77 4.43 10.51 -9.59
C LEU A 77 4.17 10.96 -8.16
N LEU A 78 4.98 11.77 -7.50
CA LEU A 78 5.58 13.06 -7.83
C LEU A 78 6.69 13.20 -6.76
N LEU A 79 7.92 13.60 -7.07
CA LEU A 79 8.46 14.91 -6.68
C LEU A 79 9.96 14.88 -7.00
N THR A 80 10.34 15.37 -8.17
CA THR A 80 11.71 15.79 -8.44
C THR A 80 11.65 17.27 -8.81
N SER A 81 12.14 18.14 -7.93
CA SER A 81 12.64 19.48 -8.27
C SER A 81 14.10 19.55 -7.87
#